data_AF-A0AAQ0LW37-F1
#
_entry.id   AF-A0AAQ0LW37-F1
#
_cell.length_a   1.000
_cell.length_b   1.000
_cell.length_c   1.000
_cell.angle_alpha   90.00
_cell.angle_beta   90.00
_cell.angle_gamma   90.00
#
_symmetry.space_group_name_H-M   'P 1'
#
loop_
_entity.id
_entity.type
_entity.pdbx_description
1 polymer ?
#
loop_
_entity_poly.entity_id
_entity_poly.type
_entity_poly.pdbx_seq_one_letter_code
_entity_poly.pdbx_strand_id
1 'polypeptide(L)'
;MAKIKKTDINKLSKLEQQIEELKQKKKQQEKQVAIDIGNYILKEIDIDETKSVDDLYKIIDEIIDKYNNNSNQNTNEDTTYANNLENEQENIEENNENE
;
A
#
# COMPACT_ATOMS: atom_id res chain seq x y z
N MET A 1 -2.33 27.98 -30.61
CA MET A 1 -2.83 27.58 -29.28
C MET A 1 -3.52 26.23 -29.41
N ALA A 2 -3.04 25.19 -28.72
CA ALA A 2 -3.70 23.89 -28.69
C ALA A 2 -4.98 24.00 -27.84
N LYS A 3 -6.14 23.66 -28.41
CA LYS A 3 -7.40 23.61 -27.67
C LYS A 3 -7.44 22.31 -26.88
N ILE A 4 -7.46 22.40 -25.56
CA ILE A 4 -7.66 21.26 -24.66
C ILE A 4 -9.01 20.62 -25.02
N LYS A 5 -9.02 19.32 -25.29
CA LYS A 5 -10.25 18.60 -25.65
C LYS A 5 -10.98 18.20 -24.36
N LYS A 6 -12.32 18.18 -24.37
CA LYS A 6 -13.13 17.69 -23.23
C LYS A 6 -12.68 16.30 -22.73
N THR A 7 -12.18 15.48 -23.64
CA THR A 7 -11.62 14.16 -23.36
C THR A 7 -10.40 14.21 -22.45
N ASP A 8 -9.57 15.26 -22.54
CA ASP A 8 -8.39 15.45 -21.70
C ASP A 8 -8.78 15.82 -20.27
N ILE A 9 -9.84 16.63 -20.12
CA ILE A 9 -10.41 17.02 -18.82
C ILE A 9 -11.01 15.82 -18.09
N ASN A 10 -11.75 14.96 -18.79
CA ASN A 10 -12.34 13.76 -18.19
C ASN A 10 -11.28 12.76 -17.71
N LYS A 11 -10.17 12.61 -18.46
CA LYS A 11 -9.04 11.78 -18.06
C LYS A 11 -8.37 12.30 -16.79
N LEU A 12 -8.19 13.62 -16.68
CA LEU A 12 -7.64 14.25 -15.48
C LEU A 12 -8.57 14.03 -14.27
N SER A 13 -9.88 14.20 -14.43
CA SER A 13 -10.84 13.95 -13.35
C SER A 13 -10.83 12.49 -12.87
N LYS A 14 -10.69 11.53 -13.78
CA LYS A 14 -10.56 10.10 -13.42
C LYS A 14 -9.27 9.84 -12.64
N LEU A 15 -8.16 10.48 -13.02
CA LEU A 15 -6.89 10.38 -12.28
C LEU A 15 -7.01 10.99 -10.88
N GLU A 16 -7.69 12.12 -10.72
CA GLU A 16 -7.93 12.72 -9.40
C GLU A 16 -8.73 11.79 -8.48
N GLN A 17 -9.77 11.14 -9.00
CA GLN A 17 -10.54 10.15 -8.24
C GLN A 17 -9.67 8.97 -7.79
N GLN A 18 -8.86 8.41 -8.70
CA GLN A 18 -7.94 7.32 -8.36
C GLN A 18 -6.90 7.73 -7.31
N ILE A 19 -6.35 8.94 -7.41
CA ILE A 19 -5.40 9.47 -6.42
C ILE A 19 -6.06 9.57 -5.04
N GLU A 20 -7.32 10.00 -4.98
CA GLU A 20 -8.02 10.13 -3.70
C GLU A 20 -8.32 8.77 -3.06
N GLU A 21 -8.74 7.77 -3.85
CA GLU A 21 -8.90 6.39 -3.39
C GLU A 21 -7.58 5.80 -2.86
N LEU A 22 -6.47 6.03 -3.57
CA LEU A 22 -5.15 5.56 -3.15
C LEU A 22 -4.70 6.22 -1.83
N LYS A 23 -4.96 7.51 -1.63
CA LYS A 23 -4.68 8.19 -0.35
C LYS A 23 -5.48 7.58 0.80
N GLN A 24 -6.77 7.29 0.58
CA GLN A 24 -7.60 6.67 1.61
C GLN A 24 -7.09 5.28 1.97
N LYS A 25 -6.75 4.46 0.96
CA LYS A 25 -6.17 3.12 1.18
C LYS A 25 -4.84 3.20 1.95
N LYS A 26 -3.95 4.12 1.57
CA LYS A 26 -2.68 4.35 2.28
C LYS A 26 -2.92 4.66 3.76
N LYS A 27 -3.86 5.56 4.08
CA LYS A 27 -4.18 5.92 5.46
C LYS A 27 -4.71 4.73 6.28
N GLN A 28 -5.51 3.86 5.65
CA GLN A 28 -5.98 2.63 6.29
C GLN A 28 -4.83 1.66 6.55
N GLN A 29 -3.92 1.49 5.59
CA GLN A 29 -2.74 0.65 5.74
C GLN A 29 -1.80 1.16 6.84
N GLU A 30 -1.53 2.46 6.90
CA GLU A 30 -0.72 3.07 7.98
C GLU A 30 -1.32 2.80 9.36
N LYS A 31 -2.65 2.94 9.48
CA LYS A 31 -3.36 2.62 10.73
C LYS A 31 -3.23 1.14 11.08
N GLN A 32 -3.37 0.24 10.11
CA GLN A 32 -3.25 -1.19 10.34
C GLN A 32 -1.84 -1.57 10.78
N VAL A 33 -0.81 -1.04 10.12
CA VAL A 33 0.59 -1.27 10.50
C VAL A 33 0.86 -0.78 11.92
N ALA A 34 0.36 0.39 12.30
CA ALA A 34 0.52 0.90 13.66
C ALA A 34 -0.13 -0.03 14.71
N ILE A 35 -1.31 -0.58 14.41
CA ILE A 35 -1.99 -1.55 15.26
C ILE A 35 -1.18 -2.84 15.35
N ASP A 36 -0.66 -3.35 14.23
CA ASP A 36 0.09 -4.60 14.19
C ASP A 36 1.40 -4.49 14.97
N ILE A 37 2.12 -3.37 14.84
CA ILE A 37 3.32 -3.08 15.65
C ILE A 37 2.97 -3.01 17.14
N GLY A 38 1.90 -2.30 17.49
CA GLY A 38 1.45 -2.20 18.89
C GLY A 38 1.09 -3.57 19.48
N ASN A 39 0.35 -4.39 18.73
CA ASN A 39 0.00 -5.75 19.14
C ASN A 39 1.22 -6.66 19.29
N TYR A 40 2.19 -6.55 18.37
CA TYR A 40 3.43 -7.31 18.45
C TYR A 40 4.22 -6.94 19.71
N ILE A 41 4.40 -5.65 19.98
CA ILE A 41 5.06 -5.16 21.18
C ILE A 41 4.35 -5.66 22.44
N LEU A 42 3.03 -5.52 22.52
CA LEU A 42 2.25 -5.96 23.69
C LEU A 42 2.30 -7.48 23.92
N LYS A 43 2.52 -8.27 22.87
CA LYS A 43 2.68 -9.72 22.99
C LYS A 43 4.05 -10.11 23.56
N GLU A 44 5.09 -9.34 23.22
CA GLU A 44 6.48 -9.62 23.61
C GLU A 44 6.85 -8.97 24.96
N ILE A 45 6.09 -7.97 25.42
CA ILE A 45 6.29 -7.33 26.72
C ILE A 45 5.46 -8.02 27.80
N ASP A 46 6.14 -8.55 28.82
CA ASP A 46 5.52 -8.91 30.09
C ASP A 46 5.60 -7.72 31.07
N ILE A 47 4.50 -6.95 31.13
CA ILE A 47 4.42 -5.73 31.93
C ILE A 47 4.61 -6.02 33.42
N ASP A 48 4.18 -7.20 33.90
CA ASP A 48 4.24 -7.57 35.32
C ASP A 48 5.69 -7.84 35.77
N GLU A 49 6.57 -8.21 34.84
CA GLU A 49 8.01 -8.36 35.08
C GLU A 49 8.81 -7.06 34.94
N THR A 50 8.22 -6.02 34.32
CA THR A 50 8.92 -4.73 34.13
C THR A 50 8.98 -3.93 35.43
N LYS A 51 10.21 -3.63 35.88
CA LYS A 51 10.46 -2.97 37.18
C LYS A 51 10.43 -1.44 37.11
N SER A 52 10.45 -0.86 35.91
CA SER A 52 10.42 0.58 35.70
C SER A 52 10.00 0.93 34.27
N VAL A 53 9.56 2.18 34.08
CA VAL A 53 9.23 2.74 32.75
C VAL A 53 10.48 2.78 31.85
N ASP A 54 11.66 2.98 32.41
CA ASP A 54 12.91 3.00 31.65
C ASP A 54 13.26 1.60 31.09
N ASP A 55 12.92 0.53 31.82
CA ASP A 55 13.12 -0.84 31.34
C ASP A 55 12.12 -1.21 30.25
N LEU A 56 10.89 -0.68 30.32
CA LEU A 56 9.90 -0.78 29.23
C LEU A 56 10.42 -0.19 27.91
N TYR A 57 11.02 0.99 27.95
CA TYR A 57 11.60 1.60 26.74
C TYR A 57 12.73 0.77 26.13
N LYS A 58 13.61 0.19 26.95
CA LYS A 58 14.68 -0.71 26.46
C LYS A 58 14.11 -1.96 25.78
N ILE A 59 13.07 -2.56 26.36
CA ILE A 59 12.43 -3.74 25.78
C ILE A 59 11.77 -3.39 24.44
N ILE A 60 11.10 -2.23 24.35
CA ILE A 60 10.53 -1.72 23.09
C ILE A 60 11.62 -1.54 22.03
N ASP A 61 12.74 -0.90 22.38
CA ASP A 61 13.86 -0.70 21.46
C ASP A 61 14.44 -2.04 20.98
N GLU A 62 14.64 -3.01 21.88
CA GLU A 62 15.10 -4.36 21.51
C GLU A 62 14.14 -5.10 20.59
N ILE A 63 12.82 -4.96 20.80
CA ILE A 63 11.79 -5.56 19.95
C ILE A 63 11.81 -4.92 18.55
N ILE A 64 11.94 -3.59 18.47
CA ILE A 64 12.04 -2.85 17.19
C ILE A 64 13.29 -3.30 16.43
N ASP A 65 14.43 -3.41 17.12
CA ASP A 65 15.68 -3.88 16.53
C ASP A 65 15.57 -5.33 16.03
N LYS A 66 14.96 -6.23 16.80
CA LYS A 66 14.69 -7.61 16.36
C LYS A 66 13.78 -7.67 15.14
N TYR A 67 12.73 -6.85 15.10
CA TYR A 67 11.82 -6.77 13.96
C TYR A 67 12.56 -6.32 12.69
N ASN A 68 13.36 -5.25 12.79
CA ASN A 68 14.13 -4.72 11.67
C ASN A 68 15.21 -5.70 11.18
N ASN A 69 15.88 -6.40 12.10
CA ASN A 69 16.93 -7.36 11.75
C ASN A 69 16.35 -8.65 11.14
N ASN A 70 15.18 -9.12 11.58
CA ASN A 70 14.48 -10.24 10.94
C ASN A 70 13.94 -9.89 9.55
N SER A 71 13.55 -8.63 9.30
CA SER A 71 13.13 -8.17 7.97
C SER A 71 14.27 -8.25 6.93
N ASN A 72 15.53 -8.15 7.35
CA ASN A 72 16.69 -8.26 6.46
C ASN A 72 17.08 -9.72 6.11
N GLN A 73 16.49 -10.73 6.76
CA GLN A 73 16.76 -12.15 6.44
C GLN A 73 15.75 -12.79 5.48
N ASN A 74 14.62 -12.13 5.19
CA ASN A 74 13.63 -12.61 4.22
C ASN A 74 13.59 -11.75 2.94
N THR A 75 14.72 -11.65 2.26
CA THR A 75 14.73 -11.32 0.83
C THR A 75 14.58 -12.60 0.02
N ASN A 76 13.38 -13.19 0.02
CA ASN A 76 12.94 -14.19 -0.96
C ASN A 76 11.43 -14.38 -0.77
N GLU A 77 10.59 -13.50 -1.34
CA GLU A 77 9.25 -13.83 -1.81
C GLU A 77 8.65 -12.65 -2.60
N ASP A 78 8.85 -12.73 -3.92
CA ASP A 78 7.88 -12.45 -4.98
C ASP A 78 6.83 -11.34 -4.74
N THR A 79 7.19 -10.09 -5.08
CA THR A 79 6.20 -9.08 -5.49
C THR A 79 6.23 -8.93 -7.01
N THR A 80 5.68 -9.92 -7.71
CA THR A 80 5.16 -9.70 -9.05
C THR A 80 3.97 -8.75 -8.94
N TYR A 81 4.18 -7.45 -9.23
CA TYR A 81 3.08 -6.54 -9.53
C TYR A 81 2.47 -6.97 -10.87
N ALA A 82 1.59 -7.97 -10.83
CA ALA A 82 0.74 -8.32 -11.96
C ALA A 82 -0.24 -7.16 -12.17
N ASN A 83 0.11 -6.24 -13.08
CA ASN A 83 -0.85 -5.33 -13.68
C ASN A 83 -1.83 -6.17 -14.51
N ASN A 84 -2.92 -6.61 -13.89
CA ASN A 84 -4.10 -7.10 -14.62
C ASN A 84 -4.75 -5.89 -15.32
N LEU A 85 -4.29 -5.62 -16.55
CA LEU A 85 -4.97 -4.79 -17.54
C LEU A 85 -5.24 -5.66 -18.78
N GLU A 86 -6.03 -6.71 -18.56
CA GLU A 86 -6.78 -7.49 -19.56
C GLU A 86 -8.15 -7.71 -18.90
N ASN A 87 -9.31 -7.42 -19.46
CA ASN A 87 -9.75 -7.11 -20.81
C ASN A 87 -11.08 -6.32 -20.69
N GLU A 88 -11.26 -5.29 -21.51
CA GLU A 88 -12.56 -5.02 -22.13
C GLU A 88 -12.30 -5.00 -23.64
N GLN A 89 -12.44 -6.18 -24.24
CA GLN A 89 -12.67 -6.32 -25.68
C GLN A 89 -14.12 -5.93 -25.94
N GLU A 90 -14.34 -4.86 -26.71
CA GLU A 90 -15.54 -4.75 -27.55
C GLU A 90 -15.10 -4.41 -28.98
N ASN A 91 -15.12 -5.47 -29.80
CA ASN A 91 -15.58 -5.52 -31.19
C ASN A 91 -15.63 -4.21 -31.98
N ILE A 92 -14.78 -4.13 -33.01
CA ILE A 92 -15.25 -3.65 -34.32
C ILE A 92 -14.77 -4.67 -35.35
N GLU A 93 -15.55 -5.72 -35.51
CA GLU A 93 -15.61 -6.47 -36.76
C GLU A 93 -16.37 -5.64 -37.78
N GLU A 94 -15.81 -5.65 -39.00
CA GLU A 94 -16.53 -5.66 -40.26
C GLU A 94 -17.12 -4.36 -40.84
N ASN A 95 -16.37 -3.90 -41.85
CA ASN A 95 -16.77 -3.96 -43.26
C ASN A 95 -17.33 -2.68 -43.93
N ASN A 96 -16.75 -2.50 -45.13
CA ASN A 96 -17.29 -1.89 -46.33
C ASN A 96 -17.23 -0.36 -46.43
N GLU A 97 -16.87 0.25 -47.56
CA GLU A 97 -16.49 -0.24 -48.88
C GLU A 97 -16.03 1.01 -49.68
N ASN A 98 -15.18 0.76 -50.69
CA ASN A 98 -15.16 1.41 -52.00
C ASN A 98 -14.78 2.90 -52.20
N GLU A 99 -13.79 3.03 -53.08
CA GLU A 99 -13.43 4.13 -54.02
C GLU A 99 -12.81 5.43 -53.50
#